data_AF-A0A962VKL3-F1
#
_entry.id   AF-A0A962VKL3-F1
#
_cell.length_a   1.000
_cell.length_b   1.000
_cell.length_c   1.000
_cell.angle_alpha   90.00
_cell.angle_beta   90.00
_cell.angle_gamma   90.00
#
_symmetry.space_group_name_H-M   'P 1'
#
loop_
_entity.id
_entity.type
_entity.pdbx_description
1 polymer ?
#
loop_
_entity_poly.entity_id
_entity_poly.type
_entity_poly.pdbx_seq_one_letter_code
_entity_poly.pdbx_strand_id
1 'polypeptide(L)'
;MEYEDEPGSPLVGILTGIAMALALVLIVFGLWALGSAIYFAWGLFRDPDSIAYFARYFLETTKIATLVPSGGEGLAHYLSWIAVILLLLVLGKLGAWAVGAGAQLFAPRVNKRNR
;
A
#
# COMPACT_ATOMS: atom_id res chain seq x y z
N MET A 1 46.29 -8.25 24.33
CA MET A 1 45.60 -8.70 23.13
C MET A 1 44.80 -7.53 22.65
N GLU A 2 45.40 -6.72 21.78
CA GLU A 2 44.73 -5.63 21.08
C GLU A 2 43.62 -6.24 20.23
N TYR A 3 42.38 -5.86 20.49
CA TYR A 3 41.29 -6.12 19.56
C TYR A 3 41.53 -5.19 18.39
N GLU A 4 42.11 -5.71 17.32
CA GLU A 4 42.03 -5.03 16.04
C GLU A 4 40.55 -4.99 15.66
N ASP A 5 39.94 -3.81 15.80
CA ASP A 5 38.69 -3.48 15.17
C ASP A 5 38.90 -3.61 13.66
N GLU A 6 38.62 -4.80 13.10
CA GLU A 6 38.56 -4.96 11.65
C GLU A 6 37.59 -3.90 11.12
N PRO A 7 38.01 -2.99 10.23
CA PRO A 7 37.10 -2.03 9.65
C PRO A 7 36.07 -2.85 8.87
N GLY A 8 34.85 -2.92 9.42
CA GLY A 8 33.76 -3.67 8.81
C GLY A 8 33.72 -3.38 7.33
N SER A 9 33.84 -4.43 6.51
CA SER A 9 34.06 -4.35 5.07
C SER A 9 33.28 -3.17 4.46
N PRO A 10 33.91 -2.28 3.67
CA PRO A 10 33.24 -1.09 3.12
C PRO A 10 31.97 -1.45 2.33
N LEU A 11 31.90 -2.67 1.80
CA LEU A 11 30.71 -3.24 1.18
C LEU A 11 29.54 -3.37 2.16
N VAL A 12 29.80 -3.79 3.40
CA VAL A 12 28.79 -3.87 4.47
C VAL A 12 28.25 -2.47 4.80
N GLY A 13 29.13 -1.47 4.94
CA GLY A 13 28.72 -0.08 5.18
C GLY A 13 27.83 0.47 4.05
N ILE A 14 28.20 0.24 2.79
CA ILE A 14 27.41 0.64 1.62
C ILE A 14 26.06 -0.09 1.60
N LEU A 15 26.05 -1.41 1.82
CA LEU A 15 24.82 -2.21 1.85
C LEU A 15 23.88 -1.77 2.99
N THR A 16 24.41 -1.47 4.18
CA THR A 16 23.62 -0.93 5.29
C THR A 16 23.05 0.45 4.96
N GLY A 17 23.83 1.33 4.33
CA GLY A 17 23.36 2.64 3.87
C GLY A 17 22.23 2.53 2.85
N ILE A 18 22.38 1.65 1.85
CA ILE A 18 21.35 1.36 0.85
C ILE A 18 20.09 0.80 1.51
N ALA A 19 20.24 -0.16 2.44
CA ALA A 19 19.12 -0.76 3.15
C ALA A 19 18.33 0.27 3.97
N MET A 20 19.01 1.19 4.67
CA MET A 20 18.35 2.28 5.40
C MET A 20 17.60 3.24 4.48
N ALA A 21 18.19 3.60 3.33
CA ALA A 21 17.54 4.45 2.35
C ALA A 21 16.27 3.79 1.79
N LEU A 22 16.36 2.50 1.41
CA LEU A 22 15.21 1.70 0.97
C LEU A 22 14.12 1.60 2.03
N ALA A 23 14.51 1.38 3.28
CA ALA A 23 13.57 1.28 4.39
C ALA A 23 12.81 2.60 4.62
N LEU A 24 13.49 3.75 4.53
CA LEU A 24 12.87 5.06 4.63
C LEU A 24 11.90 5.33 3.47
N VAL A 25 12.31 4.99 2.24
CA VAL A 25 11.45 5.09 1.05
C VAL A 25 10.19 4.23 1.22
N LEU A 26 10.32 3.00 1.69
CA LEU A 26 9.19 2.08 1.92
C LEU A 26 8.23 2.61 2.99
N ILE A 27 8.74 3.20 4.08
CA ILE A 27 7.92 3.79 5.13
C ILE A 27 7.13 4.99 4.59
N VAL A 28 7.80 5.90 3.88
CA VAL A 28 7.16 7.07 3.27
C VAL A 28 6.09 6.64 2.27
N PHE A 29 6.41 5.66 1.41
CA PHE A 29 5.46 5.11 0.45
C PHE A 29 4.24 4.50 1.15
N GLY A 30 4.45 3.72 2.21
CA GLY A 30 3.35 3.09 2.95
C GLY A 30 2.43 4.12 3.63
N LEU A 31 3.00 5.17 4.24
CA LEU A 31 2.22 6.27 4.82
C LEU A 31 1.44 7.04 3.75
N TRP A 32 2.06 7.30 2.60
CA TRP A 32 1.40 7.97 1.47
C TRP A 32 0.25 7.14 0.90
N ALA A 33 0.43 5.82 0.76
CA ALA A 33 -0.61 4.91 0.30
C ALA A 33 -1.81 4.88 1.27
N LEU A 34 -1.55 4.81 2.58
CA LEU A 34 -2.57 4.87 3.63
C LEU A 34 -3.32 6.21 3.62
N GLY A 35 -2.60 7.32 3.54
CA GLY A 35 -3.19 8.66 3.46
C GLY A 35 -4.06 8.83 2.21
N SER A 36 -3.60 8.31 1.07
CA SER A 36 -4.36 8.32 -0.19
C SER A 36 -5.64 7.51 -0.08
N ALA A 37 -5.59 6.30 0.52
CA ALA A 37 -6.77 5.49 0.75
C ALA A 37 -7.83 6.22 1.59
N ILE A 38 -7.41 6.89 2.67
CA ILE A 38 -8.31 7.70 3.51
C ILE A 38 -8.88 8.88 2.72
N TYR A 39 -8.05 9.57 1.93
CA TYR A 39 -8.47 10.69 1.10
C TYR A 39 -9.50 10.27 0.04
N PHE A 40 -9.28 9.16 -0.66
CA PHE A 40 -10.23 8.62 -1.63
C PHE A 40 -11.54 8.18 -0.98
N ALA A 41 -11.47 7.50 0.17
CA ALA A 41 -12.65 7.12 0.93
C ALA A 41 -13.47 8.36 1.37
N TRP A 42 -12.78 9.40 1.85
CA TRP A 42 -13.42 10.66 2.24
C TRP A 42 -14.07 11.38 1.05
N GLY A 43 -13.38 11.46 -0.09
CA GLY A 43 -13.93 12.04 -1.32
C GLY A 43 -15.19 11.31 -1.80
N LEU A 44 -15.20 9.99 -1.67
CA LEU A 44 -16.35 9.15 -2.02
C LEU A 44 -17.56 9.39 -1.10
N PHE A 45 -17.32 9.63 0.19
CA PHE A 45 -18.36 9.95 1.17
C PHE A 45 -18.89 11.39 1.01
N ARG A 46 -18.05 12.33 0.57
CA ARG A 46 -18.40 13.74 0.46
C ARG A 46 -19.27 14.06 -0.75
N ASP A 47 -19.07 13.36 -1.87
CA ASP A 47 -19.82 13.56 -3.11
C ASP A 47 -20.52 12.25 -3.56
N PRO A 48 -21.81 12.04 -3.23
CA PRO A 48 -22.53 10.80 -3.58
C PRO A 48 -22.63 10.56 -5.09
N ASP A 49 -22.54 11.61 -5.91
CA ASP A 49 -22.57 11.53 -7.39
C ASP A 49 -21.25 10.99 -8.00
N SER A 50 -20.14 11.06 -7.26
CA SER A 50 -18.83 10.55 -7.69
C SER A 50 -18.87 9.05 -8.01
N ILE A 51 -19.66 8.31 -7.24
CA ILE A 51 -19.79 6.85 -7.35
C ILE A 51 -20.59 6.48 -8.59
N ALA A 52 -21.61 7.27 -8.95
CA ALA A 52 -22.36 7.07 -10.18
C ALA A 52 -21.47 7.26 -11.42
N TYR A 53 -20.58 8.26 -11.40
CA TYR A 53 -19.59 8.46 -12.47
C TYR A 53 -18.58 7.30 -12.55
N PHE A 54 -18.06 6.86 -11.40
CA PHE A 54 -17.13 5.73 -11.34
C PHE A 54 -17.77 4.42 -11.79
N ALA A 55 -19.04 4.18 -11.43
CA ALA A 55 -19.81 3.02 -11.86
C ALA A 55 -19.97 2.98 -13.39
N ARG A 56 -20.28 4.13 -14.02
CA ARG A 56 -20.35 4.22 -15.49
C ARG A 56 -18.99 3.95 -16.13
N TYR A 57 -17.94 4.61 -15.65
CA TYR A 57 -16.57 4.43 -16.16
C TYR A 57 -16.06 2.99 -16.00
N PHE A 58 -16.36 2.35 -14.87
CA PHE A 58 -15.95 0.98 -14.58
C PHE A 58 -16.68 -0.03 -15.49
N LEU A 59 -18.00 0.11 -15.66
CA LEU A 59 -18.79 -0.71 -16.58
C LEU A 59 -18.31 -0.59 -18.03
N GLU A 60 -17.96 0.62 -18.46
CA GLU A 60 -17.48 0.92 -19.79
C GLU A 60 -16.10 0.30 -20.04
N THR A 61 -15.19 0.41 -19.06
CA THR A 61 -13.82 -0.14 -19.15
C THR A 61 -13.78 -1.66 -19.08
N THR A 62 -14.56 -2.28 -18.20
CA THR A 62 -14.55 -3.75 -18.01
C THR A 62 -15.44 -4.50 -18.99
N LYS A 63 -16.15 -3.80 -19.89
CA LYS A 63 -17.18 -4.36 -20.79
C LYS A 63 -18.28 -5.16 -20.06
N ILE A 64 -18.40 -5.04 -18.73
CA ILE A 64 -19.45 -5.73 -17.96
C ILE A 64 -20.86 -5.26 -18.37
N ALA A 65 -20.96 -4.09 -18.99
CA ALA A 65 -22.18 -3.59 -19.62
C ALA A 65 -22.81 -4.57 -20.64
N THR A 66 -22.04 -5.49 -21.24
CA THR A 66 -22.59 -6.51 -22.16
C THR A 66 -23.22 -7.70 -21.43
N LEU A 67 -22.95 -7.87 -20.14
CA LEU A 67 -23.41 -8.97 -19.30
C LEU A 67 -24.56 -8.57 -18.36
N VAL A 68 -24.83 -7.27 -18.20
CA VAL A 68 -25.88 -6.76 -17.31
C VAL A 68 -27.08 -6.29 -18.13
N PRO A 69 -28.27 -6.93 -18.00
CA PRO A 69 -29.48 -6.54 -18.73
C PRO A 69 -29.88 -5.08 -18.41
N SER A 70 -30.52 -4.40 -19.37
CA SER A 70 -31.06 -3.05 -19.21
C SER A 70 -31.99 -2.99 -17.99
N GLY A 71 -31.51 -2.39 -16.89
CA GLY A 71 -32.12 -2.41 -15.55
C GLY A 71 -31.12 -2.50 -14.38
N GLY A 72 -29.82 -2.71 -14.67
CA GLY A 72 -28.78 -2.89 -13.65
C GLY A 72 -28.10 -1.64 -13.09
N GLU A 73 -28.71 -0.45 -13.13
CA GLU A 73 -28.10 0.79 -12.61
C GLU A 73 -27.73 0.68 -11.11
N GLY A 74 -28.57 0.00 -10.32
CA GLY A 74 -28.26 -0.33 -8.92
C GLY A 74 -27.10 -1.33 -8.79
N LEU A 75 -27.02 -2.34 -9.65
CA LEU A 75 -25.94 -3.33 -9.66
C LEU A 75 -24.59 -2.70 -10.00
N ALA A 76 -24.57 -1.76 -10.96
CA ALA A 76 -23.40 -0.98 -11.32
C ALA A 76 -22.86 -0.19 -10.12
N HIS A 77 -23.76 0.44 -9.37
CA HIS A 77 -23.43 1.19 -8.18
C HIS A 77 -22.82 0.29 -7.09
N TYR A 78 -23.45 -0.85 -6.78
CA TYR A 78 -22.90 -1.83 -5.83
C TYR A 78 -21.56 -2.40 -6.28
N LEU A 79 -21.39 -2.72 -7.56
CA LEU A 79 -20.12 -3.21 -8.10
C LEU A 79 -19.01 -2.16 -7.98
N SER A 80 -19.32 -0.89 -8.22
CA SER A 80 -18.35 0.20 -8.05
C SER A 80 -17.93 0.35 -6.58
N TRP A 81 -18.87 0.25 -5.63
CA TRP A 81 -18.57 0.25 -4.20
C TRP A 81 -17.69 -0.93 -3.81
N ILE A 82 -18.00 -2.13 -4.29
CA ILE A 82 -17.18 -3.33 -4.06
C ILE A 82 -15.77 -3.14 -4.62
N ALA A 83 -15.64 -2.60 -5.84
CA ALA A 83 -14.35 -2.33 -6.47
C ALA A 83 -13.54 -1.30 -5.66
N VAL A 84 -14.17 -0.24 -5.17
CA VAL A 84 -13.52 0.78 -4.33
C VAL A 84 -13.09 0.20 -2.98
N ILE A 85 -13.93 -0.58 -2.31
CA ILE A 85 -13.60 -1.24 -1.04
C ILE A 85 -12.43 -2.21 -1.24
N LEU A 86 -12.44 -3.00 -2.32
CA LEU A 86 -11.33 -3.89 -2.68
C LEU A 86 -10.04 -3.09 -2.93
N LEU A 87 -10.13 -1.99 -3.67
CA LEU A 87 -8.99 -1.12 -3.94
C LEU A 87 -8.41 -0.57 -2.64
N LEU A 88 -9.26 -0.05 -1.74
CA LEU A 88 -8.86 0.46 -0.42
C LEU A 88 -8.22 -0.63 0.44
N LEU A 89 -8.76 -1.84 0.44
CA LEU A 89 -8.20 -2.99 1.16
C LEU A 89 -6.81 -3.37 0.63
N VAL A 90 -6.64 -3.39 -0.69
CA VAL A 90 -5.36 -3.69 -1.32
C VAL A 90 -4.33 -2.61 -0.99
N LEU A 91 -4.69 -1.33 -1.13
CA LEU A 91 -3.83 -0.19 -0.76
C LEU A 91 -3.44 -0.21 0.72
N GLY A 92 -4.40 -0.45 1.62
CA GLY A 92 -4.15 -0.55 3.06
C GLY A 92 -3.22 -1.72 3.41
N LYS A 93 -3.44 -2.88 2.78
CA LYS A 93 -2.58 -4.06 2.99
C LYS A 93 -1.17 -3.84 2.46
N LEU A 94 -1.03 -3.26 1.27
CA LEU A 94 0.26 -2.89 0.69
C LEU A 94 0.99 -1.86 1.55
N GLY A 95 0.28 -0.85 2.04
CA GLY A 95 0.84 0.15 2.95
C GLY A 95 1.35 -0.46 4.25
N ALA A 96 0.54 -1.31 4.90
CA ALA A 96 0.95 -2.02 6.11
C ALA A 96 2.16 -2.94 5.88
N TRP A 97 2.21 -3.63 4.73
CA TRP A 97 3.35 -4.47 4.36
C TRP A 97 4.60 -3.64 4.07
N ALA A 98 4.48 -2.52 3.36
CA ALA A 98 5.61 -1.63 3.07
C ALA A 98 6.21 -1.04 4.35
N VAL A 99 5.37 -0.54 5.26
CA VAL A 99 5.81 -0.05 6.58
C VAL A 99 6.42 -1.17 7.41
N GLY A 100 5.80 -2.36 7.43
CA GLY A 100 6.32 -3.53 8.15
C GLY A 100 7.68 -3.98 7.64
N ALA A 101 7.86 -4.06 6.32
CA ALA A 101 9.14 -4.41 5.69
C ALA A 101 10.22 -3.36 5.96
N GLY A 102 9.88 -2.07 5.87
CA GLY A 102 10.79 -0.97 6.23
C GLY A 102 11.20 -1.03 7.71
N ALA A 103 10.24 -1.26 8.62
CA ALA A 103 10.51 -1.38 10.04
C ALA A 103 11.42 -2.58 10.37
N GLN A 104 11.24 -3.72 9.68
CA GLN A 104 12.11 -4.89 9.84
C GLN A 104 13.55 -4.64 9.35
N LEU A 105 13.73 -3.81 8.33
CA LEU A 105 15.05 -3.40 7.85
C LEU A 105 15.76 -2.46 8.84
N PHE A 106 14.99 -1.66 9.60
CA PHE A 106 15.54 -0.83 10.68
C PHE A 106 15.71 -1.58 12.01
N ALA A 107 14.99 -2.69 12.22
CA ALA A 107 15.07 -3.44 13.45
C ALA A 107 16.52 -3.97 13.64
N PRO A 108 17.24 -3.54 14.69
CA PRO A 108 18.51 -4.15 15.01
C PRO A 108 18.24 -5.64 15.24
N ARG A 109 19.02 -6.53 14.62
CA ARG A 109 18.98 -7.96 14.95
C ARG A 109 19.28 -8.09 16.44
N VAL A 110 18.25 -8.14 17.28
CA VAL A 110 18.36 -8.51 18.69
C VAL A 110 18.75 -9.98 18.68
N ASN A 111 20.06 -10.21 18.70
CA ASN A 111 20.64 -11.51 18.89
C ASN A 111 20.17 -11.99 20.26
N LYS A 112 19.12 -12.83 20.30
CA LYS A 112 18.75 -13.62 21.48
C LYS A 112 19.89 -14.61 21.73
N ARG A 113 21.01 -14.11 22.24
CA ARG A 113 22.06 -14.92 22.84
C ARG A 113 21.68 -15.12 24.30
N ASN A 114 21.13 -16.30 24.58
CA ASN A 114 21.02 -16.98 25.88
C ASN A 114 20.04 -16.39 26.92
N ARG A 115 18.89 -17.06 27.05
CA ARG A 115 18.42 -17.55 28.36
C ARG A 115 18.01 -18.99 28.21
#